data_AF-A0A8C5F4N5-F1
#
_entry.id   AF-A0A8C5F4N5-F1
#
_cell.length_a   1.000
_cell.length_b   1.000
_cell.length_c   1.000
_cell.angle_alpha   90.00
_cell.angle_beta   90.00
_cell.angle_gamma   90.00
#
_symmetry.space_group_name_H-M   'P 1'
#
loop_
_entity.id
_entity.type
_entity.pdbx_description
1 polymer ?
#
loop_
_entity_poly.entity_id
_entity_poly.type
_entity_poly.pdbx_seq_one_letter_code
_entity_poly.pdbx_strand_id
1 'polypeptide(L)'
;KEHCKILRTEEDSPSPFPGLASGVLEMRVKEGSKIRNLMGGVGGVAGSGGAGGLRQVVFTGSGRAVTKTITCAEIMKRKVGSLHQLTKLRYKGVKEVWESHDGGASEMTVHRTVPSISILLSKDPLDPREPGYQPPETLSALWEEREGADPQPPAAFKRPAGPPAFGGYPDCKRACLGEGGGVVLPSLSG
;
A
#
# COMPACT_ATOMS: atom_id res chain seq x y z
N LYS A 1 23.35 25.53 3.43
CA LYS A 1 22.23 26.21 4.11
C LYS A 1 21.17 25.16 4.37
N GLU A 2 20.98 24.80 5.64
CA GLU A 2 19.98 23.82 6.03
C GLU A 2 18.65 24.54 6.27
N HIS A 3 17.61 24.08 5.59
CA HIS A 3 16.23 24.55 5.78
C HIS A 3 15.43 23.39 6.36
N CYS A 4 14.82 23.59 7.53
CA CYS A 4 13.98 22.58 8.17
C CYS A 4 12.50 22.87 7.86
N LYS A 5 11.75 21.83 7.47
CA LYS A 5 10.30 21.93 7.30
C LYS A 5 9.62 21.83 8.64
N ILE A 6 8.95 22.91 9.05
CA ILE A 6 8.33 23.00 10.39
C ILE A 6 6.82 22.78 10.36
N LEU A 7 6.14 23.14 9.26
CA LEU A 7 4.68 22.97 9.16
C LEU A 7 4.26 22.58 7.74
N ARG A 8 3.24 21.72 7.66
CA ARG A 8 2.54 21.38 6.43
C ARG A 8 1.04 21.49 6.64
N THR A 9 0.39 22.32 5.82
CA THR A 9 -1.07 22.44 5.81
C THR A 9 -1.60 22.09 4.44
N GLU A 10 -2.64 21.25 4.40
CA GLU A 10 -3.34 20.89 3.15
C GLU A 10 -4.63 21.68 3.05
N GLU A 11 -4.98 22.11 1.85
CA GLU A 11 -6.26 22.79 1.58
C GLU A 11 -7.45 21.83 1.81
N ASP A 12 -8.46 22.33 2.51
CA ASP A 12 -9.71 21.59 2.66
C ASP A 12 -10.49 21.60 1.35
N SER A 13 -11.03 20.46 0.96
CA SER A 13 -11.84 20.35 -0.24
C SER A 13 -13.05 19.46 0.04
N PRO A 14 -14.22 19.78 -0.52
CA PRO A 14 -15.38 18.90 -0.40
C PRO A 14 -15.15 17.56 -1.10
N SER A 15 -15.95 16.57 -0.72
CA SER A 15 -16.00 15.26 -1.36
C SER A 15 -16.23 15.39 -2.88
N PRO A 16 -15.57 14.59 -3.73
CA PRO A 16 -15.77 14.61 -5.19
C PRO A 16 -17.08 13.99 -5.64
N PHE A 17 -17.77 13.28 -4.76
CA PHE A 17 -18.90 12.43 -5.12
C PHE A 17 -20.20 13.23 -4.98
N PRO A 18 -20.91 13.53 -6.09
CA PRO A 18 -22.21 14.16 -6.01
C PRO A 18 -23.25 13.19 -5.44
N GLY A 19 -24.29 13.72 -4.78
CA GLY A 19 -25.45 12.91 -4.39
C GLY A 19 -25.19 11.81 -3.35
N LEU A 20 -24.18 11.98 -2.48
CA LEU A 20 -23.93 11.02 -1.40
C LEU A 20 -25.15 10.91 -0.48
N ALA A 21 -25.47 9.67 -0.07
CA ALA A 21 -26.61 9.41 0.80
C ALA A 21 -26.43 10.06 2.19
N SER A 22 -27.54 10.48 2.80
CA SER A 22 -27.54 10.92 4.20
C SER A 22 -27.08 9.76 5.09
N GLY A 23 -25.93 9.91 5.75
CA GLY A 23 -25.29 8.83 6.54
C GLY A 23 -24.06 8.18 5.89
N VAL A 24 -23.50 8.75 4.82
CA VAL A 24 -22.16 8.35 4.33
C VAL A 24 -21.09 8.61 5.39
N LEU A 25 -20.23 7.61 5.64
CA LEU A 25 -19.06 7.81 6.50
C LEU A 25 -17.88 8.30 5.66
N GLU A 26 -17.35 9.49 5.97
CA GLU A 26 -16.12 9.99 5.35
C GLU A 26 -14.91 9.73 6.24
N MET A 27 -13.88 9.13 5.67
CA MET A 27 -12.64 8.75 6.35
C MET A 27 -11.45 9.44 5.71
N ARG A 28 -10.83 10.34 6.48
CA ARG A 28 -9.65 11.07 6.05
C ARG A 28 -8.39 10.34 6.48
N VAL A 29 -7.72 9.74 5.52
CA VAL A 29 -6.46 9.02 5.71
C VAL A 29 -5.32 10.03 5.61
N LYS A 30 -4.55 10.13 6.70
CA LYS A 30 -3.36 10.96 6.83
C LYS A 30 -2.12 10.09 6.98
N GLU A 31 -0.96 10.73 6.86
CA GLU A 31 0.34 10.08 7.06
C GLU A 31 0.43 9.35 8.40
N GLY A 32 -0.06 9.96 9.48
CA GLY A 32 -0.07 9.36 10.82
C GLY A 32 -1.17 8.32 11.06
N SER A 33 -2.16 8.19 10.18
CA SER A 33 -3.30 7.29 10.40
C SER A 33 -2.86 5.84 10.54
N LYS A 34 -3.37 5.15 11.56
CA LYS A 34 -3.16 3.72 11.75
C LYS A 34 -4.31 2.97 11.09
N ILE A 35 -3.99 2.13 10.10
CA ILE A 35 -5.00 1.36 9.33
C ILE A 35 -5.91 0.57 10.28
N ARG A 36 -5.35 -0.07 11.32
CA ARG A 36 -6.12 -0.82 12.30
C ARG A 36 -7.21 0.02 12.99
N ASN A 37 -6.92 1.27 13.32
CA ASN A 37 -7.87 2.17 13.98
C ASN A 37 -8.98 2.59 13.00
N LEU A 38 -8.59 2.96 11.77
CA LEU A 38 -9.54 3.29 10.71
C LEU A 38 -10.50 2.11 10.45
N MET A 39 -9.97 0.91 10.25
CA MET A 39 -10.79 -0.26 9.93
C MET A 39 -11.56 -0.81 11.14
N GLY A 40 -11.07 -0.61 12.36
CA GLY A 40 -11.77 -0.99 13.60
C GLY A 40 -12.99 -0.12 13.83
N GLY A 41 -12.86 1.20 13.62
CA GLY A 41 -13.99 2.13 13.70
C GLY A 41 -15.09 1.80 12.69
N VAL A 42 -14.73 1.46 11.44
CA VAL A 42 -15.72 1.17 10.39
C VAL A 42 -16.32 -0.22 10.49
N GLY A 43 -15.54 -1.23 10.90
CA GLY A 43 -16.03 -2.60 11.03
C GLY A 43 -17.21 -2.71 12.01
N GLY A 44 -17.18 -1.92 13.10
CA GLY A 44 -18.27 -1.86 14.07
C GLY A 44 -19.56 -1.24 13.53
N VAL A 45 -19.46 -0.26 12.63
CA VAL A 45 -20.62 0.47 12.06
C VAL A 45 -21.11 -0.08 10.73
N ALA A 46 -20.26 -0.78 9.97
CA ALA A 46 -20.62 -1.42 8.70
C ALA A 46 -21.02 -2.89 8.85
N GLY A 47 -20.57 -3.56 9.92
CA GLY A 47 -20.74 -4.99 10.18
C GLY A 47 -21.75 -5.34 11.30
N SER A 48 -22.41 -4.38 11.94
CA SER A 48 -23.54 -4.68 12.82
C SER A 48 -24.69 -5.23 11.97
N GLY A 49 -24.94 -6.54 12.05
CA GLY A 49 -25.91 -7.30 11.26
C GLY A 49 -27.39 -6.95 11.48
N GLY A 50 -27.70 -5.75 11.94
CA GLY A 50 -29.04 -5.19 11.94
C GLY A 50 -29.30 -4.37 10.67
N ALA A 51 -30.58 -4.11 10.37
CA ALA A 51 -31.08 -3.41 9.18
C ALA A 51 -30.61 -1.93 9.00
N GLY A 52 -29.59 -1.47 9.74
CA GLY A 52 -29.10 -0.08 9.77
C GLY A 52 -27.57 0.08 9.67
N GLY A 53 -26.86 -0.88 9.06
CA GLY A 53 -25.42 -0.74 8.82
C GLY A 53 -25.09 0.25 7.70
N LEU A 54 -23.91 0.88 7.76
CA LEU A 54 -23.46 1.85 6.74
C LEU A 54 -23.56 1.27 5.31
N ARG A 55 -24.25 2.01 4.43
CA ARG A 55 -24.42 1.69 3.00
C ARG A 55 -23.24 2.16 2.15
N GLN A 56 -22.60 3.24 2.58
CA GLN A 56 -21.55 3.94 1.84
C GLN A 56 -20.43 4.40 2.78
N VAL A 57 -19.20 4.30 2.30
CA VAL A 57 -18.01 4.86 2.95
C VAL A 57 -17.11 5.52 1.92
N VAL A 58 -16.54 6.66 2.27
CA VAL A 58 -15.59 7.39 1.43
C VAL A 58 -14.23 7.41 2.12
N PHE A 59 -13.20 6.94 1.45
CA PHE A 59 -11.81 7.10 1.89
C PHE A 59 -11.15 8.21 1.08
N THR A 60 -10.59 9.22 1.75
CA THR A 60 -9.83 10.29 1.10
C THR A 60 -8.41 10.37 1.65
N GLY A 61 -7.44 10.60 0.79
CA GLY A 61 -6.07 10.83 1.20
C GLY A 61 -5.25 11.54 0.12
N SER A 62 -4.13 12.11 0.53
CA SER A 62 -3.27 12.94 -0.32
C SER A 62 -1.80 12.72 -0.02
N GLY A 63 -0.95 12.99 -1.02
CA GLY A 63 0.49 12.82 -0.93
C GLY A 63 0.89 11.44 -0.39
N ARG A 64 1.61 11.43 0.74
CA ARG A 64 2.13 10.20 1.36
C ARG A 64 1.03 9.27 1.91
N ALA A 65 -0.21 9.72 2.01
CA ALA A 65 -1.34 8.92 2.47
C ALA A 65 -2.08 8.17 1.33
N VAL A 66 -1.78 8.45 0.06
CA VAL A 66 -2.50 7.86 -1.09
C VAL A 66 -2.48 6.34 -1.04
N THR A 67 -1.31 5.72 -0.92
CA THR A 67 -1.18 4.25 -0.85
C THR A 67 -1.98 3.66 0.30
N LYS A 68 -1.92 4.29 1.49
CA LYS A 68 -2.67 3.85 2.67
C LYS A 68 -4.19 3.94 2.46
N THR A 69 -4.64 4.95 1.72
CA THR A 69 -6.06 5.14 1.37
C THR A 69 -6.56 3.99 0.51
N ILE A 70 -5.77 3.59 -0.48
CA ILE A 70 -6.05 2.42 -1.32
C ILE A 70 -6.07 1.16 -0.45
N THR A 71 -5.08 0.95 0.41
CA THR A 71 -5.04 -0.20 1.31
C THR A 71 -6.29 -0.29 2.21
N CYS A 72 -6.77 0.83 2.74
CA CYS A 72 -8.02 0.86 3.53
C CYS A 72 -9.23 0.41 2.71
N ALA A 73 -9.37 0.88 1.46
CA ALA A 73 -10.44 0.45 0.57
C ALA A 73 -10.35 -1.06 0.26
N GLU A 74 -9.16 -1.58 -0.04
CA GLU A 74 -8.94 -3.00 -0.34
C GLU A 74 -9.22 -3.92 0.87
N ILE A 75 -8.88 -3.48 2.09
CA ILE A 75 -9.26 -4.22 3.29
C ILE A 75 -10.78 -4.21 3.46
N MET A 76 -11.45 -3.09 3.19
CA MET A 76 -12.90 -3.00 3.29
C MET A 76 -13.60 -3.96 2.34
N LYS A 77 -13.20 -3.96 1.05
CA LYS A 77 -13.76 -4.85 0.03
C LYS A 77 -13.63 -6.32 0.44
N ARG A 78 -12.47 -6.73 0.97
CA ARG A 78 -12.27 -8.10 1.48
C ARG A 78 -13.13 -8.46 2.68
N LYS A 79 -13.45 -7.50 3.56
CA LYS A 79 -14.24 -7.73 4.77
C LYS A 79 -15.73 -7.80 4.52
N VAL A 80 -16.24 -6.95 3.64
CA VAL A 80 -17.68 -6.82 3.39
C VAL A 80 -18.11 -7.65 2.18
N GLY A 81 -17.24 -7.78 1.18
CA GLY A 81 -17.57 -8.38 -0.11
C GLY A 81 -18.55 -7.52 -0.93
N SER A 82 -18.65 -7.80 -2.22
CA SER A 82 -19.71 -7.28 -3.10
C SER A 82 -19.97 -5.76 -3.01
N LEU A 83 -18.91 -4.93 -3.01
CA LEU A 83 -19.02 -3.47 -2.99
C LEU A 83 -18.77 -2.87 -4.37
N HIS A 84 -19.66 -1.97 -4.80
CA HIS A 84 -19.39 -1.07 -5.92
C HIS A 84 -18.34 -0.05 -5.49
N GLN A 85 -17.40 0.26 -6.40
CA GLN A 85 -16.35 1.23 -6.14
C GLN A 85 -16.41 2.36 -7.17
N LEU A 86 -16.19 3.59 -6.72
CA LEU A 86 -15.94 4.74 -7.58
C LEU A 86 -14.72 5.52 -7.07
N THR A 87 -13.70 5.65 -7.92
CA THR A 87 -12.45 6.33 -7.59
C THR A 87 -12.32 7.63 -8.35
N LYS A 88 -12.00 8.72 -7.65
CA LYS A 88 -11.73 10.04 -8.24
C LYS A 88 -10.34 10.52 -7.83
N LEU A 89 -9.57 11.03 -8.78
CA LEU A 89 -8.23 11.58 -8.60
C LEU A 89 -8.27 13.10 -8.78
N ARG A 90 -7.58 13.83 -7.90
CA ARG A 90 -7.46 15.30 -7.96
C ARG A 90 -6.09 15.74 -7.46
N TYR A 91 -5.73 16.99 -7.72
CA TYR A 91 -4.62 17.65 -7.03
C TYR A 91 -5.17 18.51 -5.89
N LYS A 92 -4.36 18.66 -4.83
CA LYS A 92 -4.64 19.56 -3.70
C LYS A 92 -3.48 20.51 -3.46
N GLY A 93 -3.80 21.76 -3.15
CA GLY A 93 -2.82 22.74 -2.66
C GLY A 93 -2.29 22.36 -1.28
N VAL A 94 -0.99 22.54 -1.10
CA VAL A 94 -0.28 22.35 0.17
C VAL A 94 0.61 23.55 0.43
N LYS A 95 0.51 24.09 1.63
CA LYS A 95 1.41 25.13 2.14
C LYS A 95 2.45 24.47 3.04
N GLU A 96 3.73 24.66 2.74
CA GLU A 96 4.84 24.18 3.56
C GLU A 96 5.64 25.37 4.08
N VAL A 97 5.81 25.44 5.39
CA VAL A 97 6.59 26.48 6.05
C VAL A 97 7.96 25.92 6.39
N TRP A 98 9.00 26.67 6.02
CA TRP A 98 10.41 26.32 6.20
C TRP A 98 11.13 27.42 6.97
N GLU A 99 12.00 27.03 7.89
CA GLU A 99 12.83 27.95 8.67
C GLU A 99 14.31 27.79 8.28
N SER A 100 15.02 28.92 8.11
CA SER A 100 16.46 28.95 7.93
C SER A 100 17.18 29.06 9.26
N HIS A 101 18.18 28.21 9.50
CA HIS A 101 18.93 28.18 10.78
C HIS A 101 20.09 29.21 10.85
N ASP A 102 20.28 30.04 9.82
CA ASP A 102 21.41 30.97 9.73
C ASP A 102 21.12 32.31 10.44
N GLY A 103 21.16 32.32 11.78
CA GLY A 103 21.33 33.53 12.60
C GLY A 103 20.24 34.62 12.56
N GLY A 104 19.22 34.44 11.71
CA GLY A 104 18.00 35.22 11.66
C GLY A 104 16.89 34.31 11.17
N ALA A 105 15.82 34.16 11.97
CA ALA A 105 14.68 33.31 11.64
C ALA A 105 13.91 33.90 10.44
N SER A 106 14.36 33.60 9.22
CA SER A 106 13.63 33.92 8.00
C SER A 106 12.69 32.75 7.68
N GLU A 107 11.39 33.00 7.78
CA GLU A 107 10.36 32.04 7.38
C GLU A 107 10.16 32.08 5.85
N MET A 108 10.17 30.92 5.20
CA MET A 108 9.77 30.77 3.80
C MET A 108 8.56 29.86 3.67
N THR A 109 7.49 30.39 3.09
CA THR A 109 6.32 29.61 2.67
C THR A 109 6.50 29.12 1.24
N VAL A 110 6.31 27.81 1.02
CA VAL A 110 6.29 27.20 -0.31
C VAL A 110 4.90 26.60 -0.58
N HIS A 111 4.30 26.99 -1.70
CA HIS A 111 3.06 26.38 -2.20
C HIS A 111 3.40 25.24 -3.15
N ARG A 112 2.79 24.07 -2.93
CA ARG A 112 2.97 22.87 -3.76
C ARG A 112 1.62 22.24 -4.05
N THR A 113 1.53 21.48 -5.13
CA THR A 113 0.37 20.62 -5.38
C THR A 113 0.73 19.18 -5.11
N VAL A 114 -0.17 18.42 -4.48
CA VAL A 114 0.02 16.98 -4.25
C VAL A 114 -1.15 16.18 -4.82
N PRO A 115 -0.89 14.94 -5.29
CA PRO A 115 -1.97 14.07 -5.74
C PRO A 115 -2.86 13.70 -4.54
N SER A 116 -4.15 13.58 -4.82
CA SER A 116 -5.18 13.15 -3.88
C SER A 116 -6.10 12.13 -4.54
N ILE A 117 -6.44 11.10 -3.77
CA ILE A 117 -7.37 10.06 -4.16
C ILE A 117 -8.59 10.10 -3.24
N SER A 118 -9.76 9.89 -3.80
CA SER A 118 -11.01 9.67 -3.09
C SER A 118 -11.66 8.40 -3.62
N ILE A 119 -12.04 7.49 -2.74
CA ILE A 119 -12.62 6.19 -3.08
C ILE A 119 -13.95 6.06 -2.34
N LEU A 120 -15.05 6.01 -3.08
CA LEU A 120 -16.37 5.65 -2.57
C LEU A 120 -16.55 4.15 -2.71
N LEU A 121 -16.95 3.49 -1.63
CA LEU A 121 -17.43 2.11 -1.64
C LEU A 121 -18.91 2.09 -1.25
N SER A 122 -19.74 1.37 -2.00
CA SER A 122 -21.19 1.31 -1.79
C SER A 122 -21.74 -0.12 -1.92
N LYS A 123 -22.71 -0.45 -1.06
CA LYS A 123 -23.57 -1.63 -1.23
C LYS A 123 -24.64 -1.42 -2.31
N ASP A 124 -24.92 -0.16 -2.65
CA ASP A 124 -25.85 0.22 -3.71
C ASP A 124 -25.12 0.29 -5.06
N PRO A 125 -25.81 -0.04 -6.17
CA PRO A 125 -25.29 0.20 -7.49
C PRO A 125 -24.92 1.68 -7.70
N LEU A 126 -23.75 1.90 -8.31
CA LEU A 126 -23.31 3.21 -8.80
C LEU A 126 -23.44 3.22 -10.32
N ASP A 127 -23.40 4.40 -10.94
CA ASP A 127 -23.43 4.52 -12.41
C ASP A 127 -22.22 3.83 -13.04
N PRO A 128 -22.39 2.75 -13.84
CA PRO A 128 -21.28 2.05 -14.47
C PRO A 128 -20.56 2.88 -15.54
N ARG A 129 -21.15 3.97 -16.00
CA ARG A 129 -20.60 4.86 -17.03
C ARG A 129 -19.68 5.92 -16.44
N GLU A 130 -19.69 6.10 -15.13
CA GLU A 130 -18.84 7.08 -14.44
C GLU A 130 -17.36 6.68 -14.54
N PRO A 131 -16.47 7.58 -15.00
CA PRO A 131 -15.04 7.31 -14.99
C PRO A 131 -14.54 7.00 -13.58
N GLY A 132 -13.78 5.91 -13.47
CA GLY A 132 -13.27 5.39 -12.20
C GLY A 132 -14.21 4.43 -11.48
N TYR A 133 -15.35 4.06 -12.08
CA TYR A 133 -16.21 3.00 -11.57
C TYR A 133 -15.54 1.63 -11.70
N GLN A 134 -15.72 0.79 -10.68
CA GLN A 134 -15.34 -0.62 -10.66
C GLN A 134 -16.50 -1.44 -10.07
N PRO A 135 -16.93 -2.51 -10.76
CA PRO A 135 -18.00 -3.38 -10.27
C PRO A 135 -17.55 -4.20 -9.04
N PRO A 136 -18.49 -4.75 -8.28
CA PRO A 136 -18.18 -5.64 -7.16
C PRO A 136 -17.37 -6.86 -7.60
N GLU A 137 -16.33 -7.20 -6.83
CA GLU A 137 -15.50 -8.37 -7.08
C GLU A 137 -16.22 -9.65 -6.62
N THR A 138 -16.26 -10.66 -7.49
CA THR A 138 -16.73 -12.01 -7.15
C THR A 138 -15.65 -12.72 -6.35
N LEU A 139 -15.90 -12.93 -5.05
CA LEU A 139 -14.94 -13.50 -4.10
C LEU A 139 -14.41 -14.90 -4.49
N SER A 140 -15.13 -15.65 -5.35
CA SER A 140 -14.72 -17.00 -5.80
C SER A 140 -13.44 -16.99 -6.64
N ALA A 141 -13.25 -15.98 -7.50
CA ALA A 141 -12.16 -15.97 -8.49
C ALA A 141 -10.76 -15.84 -7.87
N LEU A 142 -10.65 -15.43 -6.60
CA LEU A 142 -9.37 -15.24 -5.92
C LEU A 142 -8.94 -16.43 -5.05
N TRP A 143 -9.85 -17.37 -4.75
CA TRP A 143 -9.62 -18.46 -3.78
C TRP A 143 -9.64 -19.84 -4.44
N GLU A 144 -9.95 -19.94 -5.73
CA GLU A 144 -9.99 -21.19 -6.49
C GLU A 144 -8.59 -21.71 -6.91
N GLU A 145 -7.49 -21.01 -6.63
CA GLU A 145 -6.12 -21.46 -6.98
C GLU A 145 -5.37 -22.18 -5.84
N ARG A 146 -5.98 -22.44 -4.67
CA ARG A 146 -5.28 -23.07 -3.53
C ARG A 146 -5.92 -24.34 -2.95
N GLU A 147 -7.00 -24.84 -3.52
CA GLU A 147 -7.55 -26.15 -3.14
C GLU A 147 -7.56 -27.09 -4.35
N GLY A 148 -6.45 -27.82 -4.56
CA GLY A 148 -6.41 -28.84 -5.60
C GLY A 148 -5.04 -29.34 -6.06
N ALA A 149 -4.04 -29.46 -5.17
CA ALA A 149 -2.85 -30.25 -5.47
C ALA A 149 -2.24 -30.82 -4.18
N ASP A 150 -2.60 -32.05 -3.87
CA ASP A 150 -1.90 -32.89 -2.89
C ASP A 150 -0.44 -33.10 -3.35
N PRO A 151 0.59 -32.69 -2.58
CA PRO A 151 1.96 -32.98 -2.94
C PRO A 151 2.29 -34.43 -2.61
N GLN A 152 2.15 -35.32 -3.60
CA GLN A 152 2.78 -36.64 -3.59
C GLN A 152 4.30 -36.48 -3.33
N PRO A 153 4.88 -37.18 -2.33
CA PRO A 153 6.32 -37.20 -2.15
C PRO A 153 6.96 -37.95 -3.32
N PRO A 154 8.05 -37.44 -3.95
CA PRO A 154 8.72 -38.15 -5.02
C PRO A 154 9.30 -39.47 -4.50
N ALA A 155 8.89 -40.57 -5.12
CA ALA A 155 9.37 -41.90 -4.84
C ALA A 155 10.90 -41.99 -4.96
N ALA A 156 11.52 -42.56 -3.93
CA ALA A 156 12.95 -42.80 -3.85
C ALA A 156 13.43 -43.76 -4.96
N PHE A 157 14.18 -43.23 -5.94
CA PHE A 157 14.99 -44.06 -6.82
C PHE A 157 16.26 -44.52 -6.08
N LYS A 158 16.27 -45.79 -5.72
CA LYS A 158 17.37 -46.50 -5.05
C LYS A 158 18.64 -46.46 -5.91
N ARG A 159 19.75 -45.96 -5.36
CA ARG A 159 21.11 -46.22 -5.88
C ARG A 159 21.62 -47.55 -5.31
N PRO A 160 22.23 -48.45 -6.11
CA PRO A 160 22.79 -49.70 -5.58
C PRO A 160 24.03 -49.45 -4.73
N ALA A 161 24.19 -50.24 -3.67
CA ALA A 161 25.35 -50.22 -2.79
C ALA A 161 26.54 -50.98 -3.40
N GLY A 162 27.75 -50.42 -3.24
CA GLY A 162 29.04 -51.06 -3.49
C GLY A 162 30.01 -50.84 -2.30
N PRO A 163 31.02 -51.72 -2.10
CA PRO A 163 31.49 -52.14 -0.78
C PRO A 163 32.66 -51.30 -0.18
N PRO A 164 33.02 -51.51 1.11
CA PRO A 164 33.92 -50.63 1.86
C PRO A 164 35.37 -51.13 1.88
N ALA A 165 36.34 -50.21 1.99
CA ALA A 165 37.67 -50.50 2.56
C ALA A 165 38.44 -49.23 2.98
N PHE A 166 38.70 -49.14 4.29
CA PHE A 166 39.92 -48.72 5.00
C PHE A 166 40.92 -47.69 4.41
N GLY A 167 41.21 -46.67 5.24
CA GLY A 167 42.59 -46.40 5.71
C GLY A 167 43.20 -45.02 5.39
N GLY A 168 43.61 -44.28 6.44
CA GLY A 168 44.74 -43.33 6.38
C GLY A 168 44.46 -41.84 6.68
N TYR A 169 44.77 -41.41 7.91
CA TYR A 169 44.94 -40.04 8.45
C TYR A 169 46.11 -39.25 7.75
N PRO A 170 46.50 -37.98 8.10
CA PRO A 170 45.86 -36.88 8.88
C PRO A 170 45.83 -35.48 8.18
N ASP A 171 45.08 -34.57 8.81
CA ASP A 171 45.40 -33.19 9.26
C ASP A 171 46.31 -32.26 8.42
N CYS A 172 45.82 -31.05 8.08
CA CYS A 172 46.36 -29.77 8.57
C CYS A 172 45.71 -28.54 7.89
N LYS A 173 45.46 -27.53 8.72
CA LYS A 173 45.01 -26.16 8.44
C LYS A 173 45.87 -25.42 7.40
N ARG A 174 45.28 -24.54 6.56
CA ARG A 174 45.66 -23.11 6.46
C ARG A 174 44.75 -22.32 5.49
N ALA A 175 44.31 -21.16 5.94
CA ALA A 175 43.75 -20.08 5.11
C ALA A 175 44.88 -19.27 4.45
N CYS A 176 44.64 -18.72 3.25
CA CYS A 176 45.39 -17.57 2.73
C CYS A 176 44.44 -16.61 1.97
N LEU A 177 44.43 -15.36 2.44
CA LEU A 177 43.98 -14.16 1.72
C LEU A 177 44.93 -13.89 0.53
N GLY A 178 44.40 -13.27 -0.53
CA GLY A 178 45.18 -12.71 -1.62
C GLY A 178 44.42 -11.56 -2.29
N GLU A 179 45.00 -10.37 -2.19
CA GLU A 179 44.51 -9.06 -2.62
C GLU A 179 44.84 -8.78 -4.11
N GLY A 180 44.06 -7.88 -4.74
CA GLY A 180 44.60 -6.94 -5.75
C GLY A 180 44.28 -7.22 -7.22
N GLY A 181 43.61 -6.26 -7.88
CA GLY A 181 43.53 -6.19 -9.34
C GLY A 181 42.41 -5.30 -9.86
N GLY A 182 42.68 -4.00 -10.02
CA GLY A 182 41.74 -3.00 -10.54
C GLY A 182 41.31 -3.23 -11.99
N VAL A 183 40.09 -2.82 -12.31
CA VAL A 183 39.54 -2.87 -13.67
C VAL A 183 39.25 -1.45 -14.13
N VAL A 184 39.88 -1.07 -15.24
CA VAL A 184 39.76 0.22 -15.93
C VAL A 184 38.47 0.26 -16.77
N LEU A 185 37.73 1.36 -16.71
CA LEU A 185 36.56 1.64 -17.55
C LEU A 185 36.98 2.35 -18.86
N PRO A 186 36.37 2.03 -20.02
CA PRO A 186 36.67 2.71 -21.27
C PRO A 186 35.90 4.04 -21.42
N SER A 187 36.59 5.03 -21.97
CA SER A 187 36.07 6.34 -22.36
C SER A 187 35.30 6.27 -23.69
N LEU A 188 34.11 6.86 -23.72
CA LEU A 188 33.33 7.10 -24.94
C LEU A 188 33.73 8.45 -25.52
N SER A 189 34.04 8.46 -26.82
CA SER A 189 34.24 9.68 -27.63
C SER A 189 33.06 9.85 -28.57
N GLY A 190 32.55 11.08 -28.61
CA GLY A 190 31.47 11.60 -29.45
C GLY A 190 31.33 13.08 -29.19
#